data_AF-A0A0Q5JB69-F1
#
_entry.id   AF-A0A0Q5JB69-F1
#
_cell.length_a   1.000
_cell.length_b   1.000
_cell.length_c   1.000
_cell.angle_alpha   90.00
_cell.angle_beta   90.00
_cell.angle_gamma   90.00
#
_symmetry.space_group_name_H-M   'P 1'
#
loop_
_entity.id
_entity.type
_entity.pdbx_description
1 polymer ?
#
loop_
_entity_poly.entity_id
_entity_poly.type
_entity_poly.pdbx_seq_one_letter_code
_entity_poly.pdbx_strand_id
1 'polypeptide(L)'
;MLLDRFAGGWSVDRAVVDTRAGADGHLSGTARFEPTGDGSLAYVESGVLTFGGHVSPAGRRLLLRGAGGRSVDVLFGDGRFFYRFDLVDDRWTGEHPCAEDIYTMTGRFLDADRFEEIWHALGPSKDYRLTTTYRRSAS
;
A
#
# COMPACT_ATOMS: atom_id res chain seq x y z
N MET A 1 6.36 0.80 -19.13
CA MET A 1 5.57 -0.35 -18.65
C MET A 1 4.62 0.11 -17.55
N LEU A 2 3.47 -0.56 -17.36
CA LEU A 2 2.41 -0.16 -16.41
C LEU A 2 2.93 0.15 -15.00
N LEU A 3 3.94 -0.61 -14.54
CA LEU A 3 4.48 -0.51 -13.19
C LEU A 3 5.57 0.56 -13.02
N ASP A 4 6.19 1.05 -14.10
CA ASP A 4 7.38 1.94 -14.01
C ASP A 4 7.11 3.22 -13.22
N ARG A 5 5.85 3.67 -13.17
CA ARG A 5 5.44 4.86 -12.41
C ARG A 5 5.62 4.71 -10.90
N PHE A 6 5.56 3.49 -10.39
CA PHE A 6 5.81 3.18 -8.99
C PHE A 6 7.31 3.03 -8.69
N ALA A 7 8.14 2.74 -9.69
CA ALA A 7 9.56 2.44 -9.49
C ALA A 7 10.30 3.60 -8.79
N GLY A 8 11.29 3.22 -7.97
CA GLY A 8 12.16 4.16 -7.25
C GLY A 8 11.87 4.24 -5.75
N GLY A 9 12.48 5.24 -5.12
CA GLY A 9 12.37 5.51 -3.68
C GLY A 9 11.29 6.53 -3.34
N TRP A 10 10.62 6.33 -2.22
CA TRP A 10 9.51 7.13 -1.74
C TRP A 10 9.62 7.36 -0.24
N SER A 11 9.24 8.54 0.23
CA SER A 11 8.81 8.75 1.61
C SER A 11 7.37 8.27 1.77
N VAL A 12 7.04 7.78 2.97
CA VAL A 12 5.73 7.25 3.33
C VAL A 12 5.20 8.01 4.53
N ASP A 13 4.02 8.58 4.39
CA ASP A 13 3.28 9.25 5.44
C ASP A 13 1.88 8.62 5.51
N ARG A 14 1.53 7.98 6.62
CA ARG A 14 0.27 7.24 6.75
C ARG A 14 -0.48 7.68 8.01
N ALA A 15 -1.69 8.17 7.82
CA ALA A 15 -2.65 8.33 8.90
C ALA A 15 -3.44 7.03 9.11
N VAL A 16 -3.67 6.67 10.37
CA VAL A 16 -4.48 5.54 10.81
C VAL A 16 -5.62 6.10 11.66
N VAL A 17 -6.85 5.78 11.28
CA VAL A 17 -8.04 6.09 12.08
C VAL A 17 -8.75 4.77 12.37
N ASP A 18 -8.77 4.35 13.63
CA ASP A 18 -9.47 3.14 14.07
C ASP A 18 -10.69 3.53 14.91
N THR A 19 -11.85 3.55 14.24
CA THR A 19 -13.13 3.91 14.86
C THR A 19 -13.54 2.87 15.91
N ARG A 20 -13.18 1.61 15.71
CA ARG A 20 -13.56 0.51 16.60
C ARG A 20 -12.77 0.53 17.89
N ALA A 21 -11.47 0.84 17.81
CA ALA A 21 -10.58 0.98 18.97
C ALA A 21 -10.69 2.37 19.63
N GLY A 22 -11.24 3.36 18.92
CA GLY A 22 -11.29 4.75 19.38
C GLY A 22 -9.91 5.38 19.47
N ALA A 23 -9.00 4.97 18.57
CA ALA A 23 -7.60 5.37 18.60
C ALA A 23 -7.12 5.74 17.19
N ASP A 24 -6.30 6.79 17.14
CA ASP A 24 -5.62 7.20 15.92
C ASP A 24 -4.14 6.83 15.99
N GLY A 25 -3.52 6.79 14.81
CA GLY A 25 -2.10 6.63 14.70
C GLY A 25 -1.52 7.24 13.44
N HIS A 26 -0.21 7.19 13.39
CA HIS A 26 0.57 7.76 12.31
C HIS A 26 1.82 6.91 12.06
N LEU A 27 2.08 6.59 10.80
CA LEU A 27 3.32 5.99 10.37
C LEU A 27 4.09 6.94 9.47
N SER A 28 5.37 7.13 9.80
CA SER A 28 6.34 7.82 8.96
C SER A 28 7.46 6.85 8.59
N GLY A 29 7.86 6.85 7.33
CA GLY A 29 8.86 5.90 6.84
C GLY A 29 9.27 6.12 5.39
N THR A 30 9.84 5.09 4.81
CA THR A 30 10.26 5.04 3.41
C THR A 30 9.79 3.76 2.75
N ALA A 31 9.69 3.81 1.43
CA ALA A 31 9.46 2.65 0.60
C ALA A 31 10.31 2.69 -0.65
N ARG A 32 10.62 1.51 -1.18
CA ARG A 32 11.31 1.37 -2.47
C ARG A 32 10.61 0.33 -3.32
N PHE A 33 10.42 0.64 -4.59
CA PHE A 33 9.94 -0.28 -5.62
C PHE A 33 11.10 -0.56 -6.58
N GLU A 34 11.65 -1.77 -6.53
CA GLU A 34 12.81 -2.17 -7.33
C GLU A 34 12.41 -3.13 -8.44
N PRO A 35 12.83 -2.88 -9.70
CA PRO A 35 12.63 -3.82 -10.79
C PRO A 35 13.22 -5.20 -10.49
N THR A 36 12.44 -6.23 -10.77
CA THR A 36 12.89 -7.62 -10.81
C THR A 36 13.21 -8.02 -12.26
N GLY A 37 13.93 -9.13 -12.44
CA GLY A 37 14.31 -9.63 -13.77
C GLY A 37 13.13 -10.07 -14.66
N ASP A 38 11.93 -10.23 -14.09
CA ASP A 38 10.70 -10.64 -14.80
C ASP A 38 9.75 -9.46 -15.09
N GLY A 39 10.19 -8.21 -14.88
CA GLY A 39 9.37 -7.01 -15.09
C GLY A 39 8.40 -6.69 -13.96
N SER A 40 8.43 -7.45 -12.85
CA SER A 40 7.72 -7.11 -11.62
C SER A 40 8.45 -6.00 -10.84
N LEU A 41 7.81 -5.49 -9.78
CA LEU A 41 8.45 -4.60 -8.80
C LEU A 41 8.44 -5.23 -7.41
N ALA A 42 9.62 -5.38 -6.81
CA ALA A 42 9.77 -5.72 -5.40
C ALA A 42 9.57 -4.45 -4.56
N TYR A 43 8.60 -4.48 -3.66
CA TYR A 43 8.27 -3.39 -2.77
C TYR A 43 8.77 -3.67 -1.35
N VAL A 44 9.49 -2.73 -0.76
CA VAL A 44 9.96 -2.79 0.63
C VAL A 44 9.61 -1.48 1.33
N GLU A 45 8.83 -1.56 2.40
CA GLU A 45 8.51 -0.45 3.32
C GLU A 45 9.24 -0.65 4.65
N SER A 46 9.74 0.46 5.22
CA SER A 46 10.24 0.52 6.59
C SER A 46 9.85 1.86 7.22
N GLY A 47 9.39 1.84 8.46
CA GLY A 47 8.98 3.05 9.16
C GLY A 47 8.69 2.80 10.63
N VAL A 48 8.16 3.83 11.27
CA VAL A 48 7.75 3.81 12.68
C VAL A 48 6.28 4.16 12.76
N LEU A 49 5.50 3.31 13.42
CA LEU A 49 4.10 3.54 13.72
C LEU A 49 3.98 4.05 15.16
N THR A 50 3.27 5.16 15.33
CA THR A 50 2.72 5.58 16.62
C THR A 50 1.23 5.31 16.60
N PHE A 51 0.70 4.52 17.53
CA PHE A 51 -0.73 4.20 17.62
C PHE A 51 -1.14 4.04 19.08
N GLY A 52 -2.19 4.74 19.50
CA GLY A 52 -2.66 4.67 20.90
C GLY A 52 -1.59 4.99 21.95
N GLY A 53 -0.64 5.88 21.63
CA GLY A 53 0.49 6.24 22.52
C GLY A 53 1.68 5.26 22.51
N HIS A 54 1.59 4.15 21.76
CA HIS A 54 2.68 3.20 21.60
C HIS A 54 3.46 3.45 20.31
N VAL A 55 4.79 3.36 20.38
CA VAL A 55 5.70 3.50 19.24
C VAL A 55 6.32 2.15 18.92
N SER A 56 6.22 1.71 17.67
CA SER A 56 6.76 0.43 17.22
C SER A 56 7.32 0.51 15.79
N PRO A 57 8.33 -0.32 15.45
CA PRO A 57 8.76 -0.45 14.06
C PRO A 57 7.67 -1.10 13.22
N ALA A 58 7.52 -0.62 11.98
CA ALA A 58 6.58 -1.15 11.01
C ALA A 58 7.27 -1.34 9.67
N GLY A 59 6.88 -2.39 8.95
CA GLY A 59 7.42 -2.65 7.62
C GLY A 59 6.63 -3.73 6.92
N ARG A 60 6.76 -3.76 5.60
CA ARG A 60 6.12 -4.76 4.74
C ARG A 60 6.94 -5.00 3.49
N ARG A 61 6.84 -6.22 2.98
CA ARG A 61 7.43 -6.62 1.71
C ARG A 61 6.34 -7.17 0.82
N LEU A 62 6.26 -6.67 -0.40
CA LEU A 62 5.28 -7.06 -1.40
C LEU A 62 5.97 -7.25 -2.76
N LEU A 63 5.28 -7.91 -3.68
CA LEU A 63 5.67 -8.02 -5.08
C LEU A 63 4.49 -7.56 -5.94
N LEU A 64 4.73 -6.61 -6.85
CA LEU A 64 3.75 -6.16 -7.83
C LEU A 64 4.09 -6.79 -9.17
N ARG A 65 3.20 -7.62 -9.70
CA ARG A 65 3.37 -8.34 -10.98
C ARG A 65 2.28 -7.94 -11.96
N GLY A 66 2.66 -7.57 -13.18
CA GLY A 66 1.68 -7.38 -14.25
C GLY A 66 0.94 -8.68 -14.56
N ALA A 67 -0.39 -8.65 -14.55
CA ALA A 67 -1.27 -9.79 -14.82
C ALA A 67 -1.91 -9.73 -16.22
N GLY A 68 -1.36 -8.91 -17.12
CA GLY A 68 -1.86 -8.66 -18.46
C GLY A 68 -2.77 -7.42 -18.54
N GLY A 69 -2.69 -6.69 -19.65
CA GLY A 69 -3.47 -5.47 -19.85
C GLY A 69 -3.19 -4.42 -18.79
N ARG A 70 -4.22 -4.09 -17.99
CA ARG A 70 -4.18 -3.09 -16.91
C ARG A 70 -4.12 -3.71 -15.51
N SER A 71 -4.14 -5.03 -15.43
CA SER A 71 -4.23 -5.76 -14.16
C SER A 71 -2.85 -5.92 -13.53
N VAL A 72 -2.81 -5.76 -12.20
CA VAL A 72 -1.62 -5.95 -11.37
C VAL A 72 -1.98 -6.87 -10.22
N ASP A 73 -1.25 -7.97 -10.09
CA ASP A 73 -1.27 -8.80 -8.90
C ASP A 73 -0.30 -8.25 -7.87
N VAL A 74 -0.78 -8.11 -6.63
CA VAL A 74 0.03 -7.81 -5.48
C VAL A 74 0.13 -9.08 -4.64
N LEU A 75 1.37 -9.47 -4.35
CA LEU A 75 1.69 -10.66 -3.57
C LEU A 75 2.42 -10.23 -2.30
N PHE A 76 2.28 -11.01 -1.23
CA PHE A 76 3.13 -10.88 -0.06
C PHE A 76 4.58 -11.23 -0.40
N GLY A 77 5.54 -10.80 0.42
CA GLY A 77 6.96 -11.10 0.22
C GLY A 77 7.31 -12.59 0.24
N ASP A 78 6.40 -13.47 0.70
CA ASP A 78 6.51 -14.93 0.62
C ASP A 78 5.92 -15.53 -0.68
N GLY A 79 5.40 -14.68 -1.57
CA GLY A 79 4.82 -15.06 -2.86
C GLY A 79 3.35 -15.47 -2.82
N ARG A 80 2.69 -15.46 -1.65
CA ARG A 80 1.23 -15.70 -1.59
C ARG A 80 0.48 -14.51 -2.17
N PHE A 81 -0.60 -14.79 -2.91
CA PHE A 81 -1.49 -13.75 -3.42
C PHE A 81 -2.06 -12.90 -2.29
N PHE A 82 -2.05 -11.59 -2.47
CA PHE A 82 -2.66 -10.65 -1.54
C PHE A 82 -3.94 -10.06 -2.15
N TYR A 83 -3.82 -9.25 -3.19
CA TYR A 83 -4.96 -8.72 -3.93
C TYR A 83 -4.60 -8.39 -5.37
N ARG A 84 -5.62 -8.13 -6.19
CA ARG A 84 -5.47 -7.62 -7.55
C ARG A 84 -6.10 -6.25 -7.65
N PHE A 85 -5.52 -5.38 -8.47
CA PHE A 85 -6.15 -4.15 -8.91
C PHE A 85 -5.97 -3.94 -10.40
N ASP A 86 -6.87 -3.16 -11.00
CA ASP A 86 -6.71 -2.66 -12.35
C ASP A 86 -6.29 -1.19 -12.29
N LEU A 87 -5.19 -0.85 -12.97
CA LEU A 87 -4.73 0.53 -13.11
C LEU A 87 -5.33 1.12 -14.39
N VAL A 88 -6.32 1.99 -14.21
CA VAL A 88 -6.99 2.70 -15.29
C VAL A 88 -6.67 4.18 -15.15
N ASP A 89 -6.03 4.74 -16.17
CA ASP A 89 -5.48 6.10 -16.18
C ASP A 89 -4.51 6.32 -15.02
N ASP A 90 -4.96 7.02 -13.98
CA ASP A 90 -4.21 7.35 -12.77
C ASP A 90 -4.82 6.72 -11.51
N ARG A 91 -5.79 5.82 -11.63
CA ARG A 91 -6.55 5.28 -10.49
C ARG A 91 -6.61 3.77 -10.49
N TRP A 92 -6.69 3.22 -9.28
CA TRP A 92 -6.92 1.79 -9.09
C TRP A 92 -7.79 1.52 -7.88
N THR A 93 -8.43 0.36 -7.90
CA THR A 93 -9.20 -0.19 -6.79
C THR A 93 -8.95 -1.68 -6.72
N GLY A 94 -8.90 -2.22 -5.51
CA GLY A 94 -8.73 -3.63 -5.27
C GLY A 94 -9.41 -4.06 -3.98
N GLU A 95 -9.61 -5.36 -3.85
CA GLU A 95 -10.20 -5.97 -2.67
C GLU A 95 -9.33 -7.14 -2.22
N HIS A 96 -9.14 -7.24 -0.91
CA HIS A 96 -8.50 -8.40 -0.29
C HIS A 96 -9.53 -9.13 0.58
N PRO A 97 -10.02 -10.31 0.13
CA PRO A 97 -10.91 -11.12 0.96
C PRO A 97 -10.11 -11.81 2.08
N CYS A 98 -10.51 -11.60 3.32
CA CYS A 98 -9.85 -12.21 4.49
C CYS A 98 -10.89 -12.71 5.50
N ALA A 99 -11.37 -13.94 5.31
CA ALA A 99 -12.40 -14.54 6.15
C ALA A 99 -13.63 -13.63 6.33
N GLU A 100 -13.92 -13.18 7.56
CA GLU A 100 -15.06 -12.29 7.87
C GLU A 100 -14.73 -10.80 7.68
N ASP A 101 -13.46 -10.47 7.43
CA ASP A 101 -13.01 -9.11 7.21
C ASP A 101 -13.05 -8.76 5.69
N ILE A 102 -13.54 -7.57 5.40
CA ILE A 102 -13.54 -6.95 4.08
C ILE A 102 -12.44 -5.88 4.06
N TYR A 103 -11.48 -6.03 3.16
CA TYR A 103 -10.48 -5.00 2.89
C TYR A 103 -10.73 -4.43 1.50
N THR A 104 -11.01 -3.14 1.45
CA THR A 104 -11.05 -2.38 0.20
C THR A 104 -9.85 -1.46 0.13
N MET A 105 -9.37 -1.25 -1.08
CA MET A 105 -8.22 -0.41 -1.38
C MET A 105 -8.55 0.47 -2.57
N THR A 106 -8.29 1.76 -2.48
CA THR A 106 -8.24 2.66 -3.63
C THR A 106 -6.92 3.39 -3.66
N GLY A 107 -6.37 3.61 -4.83
CA GLY A 107 -5.22 4.49 -4.97
C GLY A 107 -5.30 5.35 -6.21
N ARG A 108 -4.49 6.40 -6.20
CA ARG A 108 -4.36 7.31 -7.34
C ARG A 108 -2.99 7.94 -7.41
N PHE A 109 -2.49 8.13 -8.62
CA PHE A 109 -1.43 9.09 -8.86
C PHE A 109 -2.01 10.50 -8.77
N LEU A 110 -1.30 11.38 -8.09
CA LEU A 110 -1.62 12.81 -8.03
C LEU A 110 -0.81 13.59 -9.05
N ASP A 111 0.44 13.17 -9.22
CA ASP A 111 1.39 13.68 -10.20
C ASP A 111 2.50 12.62 -10.41
N ALA A 112 3.61 13.00 -11.05
CA ALA A 112 4.72 12.10 -11.32
C ALA A 112 5.49 11.67 -10.06
N ASP A 113 5.42 12.47 -8.99
CA ASP A 113 6.22 12.33 -7.78
C ASP A 113 5.36 12.10 -6.53
N ARG A 114 4.05 11.93 -6.70
CA ARG A 114 3.13 11.68 -5.60
C ARG A 114 2.00 10.75 -6.00
N PHE A 115 1.73 9.79 -5.12
CA PHE A 115 0.50 9.00 -5.17
C PHE A 115 -0.05 8.76 -3.78
N GLU A 116 -1.33 8.40 -3.72
CA GLU A 116 -2.05 8.13 -2.49
C GLU A 116 -2.70 6.75 -2.55
N GLU A 117 -2.78 6.12 -1.38
CA GLU A 117 -3.48 4.87 -1.17
C GLU A 117 -4.37 4.98 0.06
N ILE A 118 -5.58 4.45 -0.05
CA ILE A 118 -6.55 4.40 1.02
C ILE A 118 -7.01 2.96 1.18
N TRP A 119 -6.76 2.41 2.35
CA TRP A 119 -7.32 1.14 2.78
C TRP A 119 -8.45 1.36 3.77
N HIS A 120 -9.49 0.53 3.66
CA HIS A 120 -10.51 0.39 4.68
C HIS A 120 -10.68 -1.08 5.01
N ALA A 121 -10.46 -1.42 6.27
CA ALA A 121 -10.70 -2.75 6.82
C ALA A 121 -11.95 -2.71 7.68
N LEU A 122 -12.94 -3.53 7.32
CA LEU A 122 -14.20 -3.69 8.02
C LEU A 122 -14.41 -5.15 8.40
N GLY A 123 -14.77 -5.41 9.65
CA GLY A 123 -15.11 -6.74 10.13
C GLY A 123 -15.67 -6.71 11.54
N PRO A 124 -16.04 -7.87 12.12
CA PRO A 124 -16.64 -7.94 13.46
C PRO A 124 -15.78 -7.30 14.56
N SER A 125 -14.46 -7.34 14.38
CA SER A 125 -13.47 -6.84 15.33
C SER A 125 -12.65 -5.65 14.82
N LYS A 126 -12.97 -5.11 13.63
CA LYS A 126 -12.15 -4.10 12.94
C LYS A 126 -13.02 -3.07 12.24
N ASP A 127 -12.69 -1.79 12.44
CA ASP A 127 -13.14 -0.71 11.57
C ASP A 127 -12.06 0.37 11.57
N TYR A 128 -11.15 0.26 10.60
CA TYR A 128 -10.07 1.23 10.48
C TYR A 128 -9.78 1.62 9.04
N ARG A 129 -9.39 2.88 8.88
CA ARG A 129 -8.96 3.47 7.62
C ARG A 129 -7.49 3.84 7.68
N LEU A 130 -6.74 3.46 6.66
CA LEU A 130 -5.37 3.89 6.44
C LEU A 130 -5.35 4.83 5.25
N THR A 131 -4.83 6.04 5.41
CA THR A 131 -4.58 6.96 4.29
C THR A 131 -3.09 7.18 4.18
N THR A 132 -2.48 6.71 3.09
CA THR A 132 -1.04 6.79 2.86
C THR A 132 -0.75 7.73 1.70
N THR A 133 0.14 8.69 1.92
CA THR A 133 0.75 9.50 0.87
C THR A 133 2.17 9.03 0.64
N TYR A 134 2.52 8.79 -0.61
CA TYR A 134 3.88 8.53 -1.05
C TYR A 134 4.39 9.77 -1.78
N ARG A 135 5.59 10.21 -1.43
CA ARG A 135 6.28 11.28 -2.18
C ARG A 135 7.64 10.79 -2.62
N ARG A 136 7.99 10.98 -3.89
CA ARG A 136 9.27 10.54 -4.44
C ARG A 136 10.40 11.11 -3.61
N SER A 137 11.33 10.27 -3.19
CA SER A 137 12.51 10.73 -2.46
C SER A 137 13.39 11.54 -3.41
N ALA A 138 13.90 12.68 -2.95
CA ALA A 138 14.95 13.38 -3.68
C ALA A 138 16.16 12.43 -3.82
N SER A 139 16.59 12.21 -5.06
CA SER A 139 17.79 11.45 -5.41
C SER A 139 19.06 12.17 -4.98
#